data_AF-A0A9D8DV72-F1
#
_entry.id   AF-A0A9D8DV72-F1
#
_cell.length_a   1.000
_cell.length_b   1.000
_cell.length_c   1.000
_cell.angle_alpha   90.00
_cell.angle_beta   90.00
_cell.angle_gamma   90.00
#
_symmetry.space_group_name_H-M   'P 1'
#
loop_
_entity.id
_entity.type
_entity.pdbx_description
1 polymer ?
#
loop_
_entity_poly.entity_id
_entity_poly.type
_entity_poly.pdbx_seq_one_letter_code
_entity_poly.pdbx_strand_id
1 'polypeptide(L)'
;MDIEEFYDADPRRRASEEIVLGREWTDADGGRYEVLWVADTGEVYAMFEPVEPMASDGIGDIFPQHMPTEAVTVEILGTVTTRDDLDARFAGWEAAMPEPGSIAWVRARIGG
;
A
#
# COMPACT_ATOMS: atom_id res chain seq x y z
N MET A 1 -2.97 -9.34 6.23
CA MET A 1 -3.47 -8.88 7.55
C MET A 1 -4.33 -7.67 7.29
N ASP A 2 -5.30 -7.39 8.14
CA ASP A 2 -6.08 -6.15 8.03
C ASP A 2 -5.31 -4.96 8.62
N ILE A 3 -5.68 -3.74 8.23
CA ILE A 3 -5.03 -2.51 8.72
C ILE A 3 -5.14 -2.35 10.24
N GLU A 4 -6.24 -2.79 10.85
CA GLU A 4 -6.40 -2.74 12.31
C GLU A 4 -5.47 -3.71 13.03
N GLU A 5 -5.34 -4.95 12.54
CA GLU A 5 -4.38 -5.94 13.07
C GLU A 5 -2.95 -5.44 12.93
N PHE A 6 -2.63 -4.76 11.81
CA PHE A 6 -1.33 -4.15 11.60
C PHE A 6 -1.04 -3.07 12.66
N TYR A 7 -1.97 -2.20 12.99
CA TYR A 7 -1.74 -1.20 14.04
C TYR A 7 -1.76 -1.79 15.46
N ASP A 8 -2.58 -2.81 15.73
CA ASP A 8 -2.64 -3.46 17.06
C ASP A 8 -1.36 -4.21 17.38
N ALA A 9 -0.74 -4.84 16.36
CA ALA A 9 0.50 -5.59 16.53
C ALA A 9 1.71 -4.74 16.97
N ASP A 10 1.74 -3.44 16.66
CA ASP A 10 2.73 -2.52 17.23
C ASP A 10 2.15 -1.11 17.42
N PRO A 11 1.88 -0.69 18.68
CA PRO A 11 1.27 0.60 18.96
C PRO A 11 2.14 1.80 18.54
N ARG A 12 3.44 1.60 18.30
CA ARG A 12 4.33 2.65 17.80
C ARG A 12 3.94 3.09 16.40
N ARG A 13 3.43 2.17 15.56
CA ARG A 13 3.00 2.47 14.17
C ARG A 13 1.97 3.60 14.13
N ARG A 14 0.98 3.59 15.03
CA ARG A 14 -0.10 4.58 15.09
C ARG A 14 0.36 5.96 15.60
N ALA A 15 1.42 6.00 16.40
CA ALA A 15 1.99 7.23 16.95
C ALA A 15 3.13 7.81 16.10
N SER A 16 3.55 7.07 15.07
CA SER A 16 4.68 7.41 14.22
C SER A 16 4.28 8.33 13.07
N GLU A 17 5.28 9.02 12.53
CA GLU A 17 5.15 9.66 11.23
C GLU A 17 5.14 8.58 10.13
N GLU A 18 4.08 8.58 9.31
CA GLU A 18 3.93 7.73 8.14
C GLU A 18 4.21 8.55 6.89
N ILE A 19 5.16 8.09 6.07
CA ILE A 19 5.51 8.75 4.81
C ILE A 19 4.97 7.95 3.65
N VAL A 20 4.13 8.61 2.85
CA VAL A 20 3.53 8.05 1.65
C VAL A 20 4.56 8.04 0.52
N LEU A 21 4.80 6.86 -0.06
CA LEU A 21 5.73 6.60 -1.16
C LEU A 21 5.00 6.32 -2.48
N GLY A 22 3.75 6.77 -2.58
CA GLY A 22 2.88 6.60 -3.75
C GLY A 22 1.61 5.80 -3.43
N ARG A 23 0.52 6.17 -4.10
CA ARG A 23 -0.83 5.64 -3.84
C ARG A 23 -1.41 4.83 -5.00
N GLU A 24 -0.71 4.83 -6.13
CA GLU A 24 -1.20 4.30 -7.41
C GLU A 24 -0.29 3.18 -7.93
N TRP A 25 0.33 2.44 -7.01
CA TRP A 25 1.09 1.25 -7.38
C TRP A 25 0.13 0.18 -7.87
N THR A 26 0.48 -0.54 -8.93
CA THR A 26 -0.39 -1.57 -9.50
C THR A 26 0.29 -2.94 -9.49
N ASP A 27 -0.50 -4.00 -9.35
CA ASP A 27 -0.06 -5.37 -9.65
C ASP A 27 -0.42 -5.76 -11.10
N ALA A 28 0.05 -6.91 -11.56
CA ALA A 28 -0.24 -7.45 -12.89
C ALA A 28 -1.73 -7.66 -13.15
N ASP A 29 -2.53 -7.88 -12.10
CA ASP A 29 -3.99 -8.02 -12.19
C ASP A 29 -4.74 -6.67 -12.21
N GLY A 30 -4.02 -5.54 -12.13
CA GLY A 30 -4.61 -4.19 -12.08
C GLY A 30 -5.08 -3.76 -10.69
N GLY A 31 -4.82 -4.58 -9.67
CA GLY A 31 -5.06 -4.23 -8.27
C GLY A 31 -4.19 -3.05 -7.82
N ARG A 32 -4.77 -2.09 -7.09
CA ARG A 32 -4.09 -0.86 -6.66
C ARG A 32 -3.58 -0.98 -5.23
N TYR A 33 -2.38 -0.46 -5.00
CA TYR A 33 -1.69 -0.46 -3.73
C TYR A 33 -1.20 0.95 -3.38
N GLU A 34 -1.30 1.28 -2.10
CA GLU A 34 -0.65 2.44 -1.50
C GLU A 34 0.54 1.95 -0.68
N VAL A 35 1.72 2.56 -0.86
CA VAL A 35 2.93 2.17 -0.13
C VAL A 35 3.28 3.27 0.86
N LEU A 36 3.47 2.89 2.11
CA LEU A 36 3.82 3.79 3.20
C LEU A 36 5.04 3.26 3.96
N TRP A 37 5.77 4.18 4.58
CA TRP A 37 6.87 3.88 5.49
C TRP A 37 6.63 4.48 6.86
N VAL A 38 6.80 3.66 7.91
CA VAL A 38 6.67 4.05 9.31
C VAL A 38 8.03 4.47 9.83
N ALA A 39 8.20 5.74 10.21
CA ALA A 39 9.51 6.28 10.58
C ALA A 39 10.12 5.65 11.85
N ASP A 40 9.30 5.25 12.83
CA ASP A 40 9.78 4.71 14.12
C ASP A 40 10.20 3.24 14.02
N THR A 41 9.42 2.41 13.31
CA THR A 41 9.71 0.98 13.13
C THR A 41 10.58 0.71 11.91
N GLY A 42 10.65 1.67 10.99
CA GLY A 42 11.32 1.51 9.69
C GLY A 42 10.53 0.62 8.72
N GLU A 43 9.31 0.21 9.04
CA GLU A 43 8.56 -0.74 8.22
C GLU A 43 8.00 -0.06 6.98
N VAL A 44 8.27 -0.65 5.81
CA VAL A 44 7.60 -0.32 4.56
C VAL A 44 6.48 -1.33 4.36
N TYR A 45 5.25 -0.84 4.26
CA TYR A 45 4.08 -1.68 4.03
C TYR A 45 3.28 -1.19 2.82
N ALA A 46 2.64 -2.12 2.13
CA ALA A 46 1.70 -1.87 1.06
C ALA A 46 0.28 -2.16 1.57
N MET A 47 -0.60 -1.22 1.33
CA MET A 47 -2.02 -1.31 1.59
C MET A 47 -2.74 -1.53 0.26
N PHE A 48 -3.40 -2.67 0.13
CA PHE A 48 -4.22 -2.99 -1.04
C PHE A 48 -5.57 -2.27 -0.93
N GLU A 49 -5.89 -1.46 -1.94
CA GLU A 49 -7.20 -0.85 -2.11
C GLU A 49 -7.99 -1.72 -3.10
N PRO A 50 -8.88 -2.60 -2.61
CA PRO A 50 -9.68 -3.41 -3.51
C PRO A 50 -10.58 -2.49 -4.34
N VAL A 51 -10.50 -2.63 -5.67
CA VAL A 51 -11.40 -1.93 -6.59
C VAL A 51 -12.78 -2.54 -6.39
N GLU A 52 -13.76 -1.73 -5.95
CA GLU A 52 -15.14 -2.18 -5.77
C GLU A 52 -15.62 -2.84 -7.08
N PRO A 53 -16.02 -4.13 -7.08
CA PRO A 53 -16.70 -4.68 -8.22
C PRO A 53 -18.01 -3.91 -8.38
N MET A 54 -18.06 -3.07 -9.41
CA MET A 54 -19.26 -2.34 -9.80
C MET A 54 -20.34 -3.37 -10.18
N ALA A 55 -21.18 -3.75 -9.24
CA ALA A 55 -22.37 -4.53 -9.54
C ALA A 55 -23.40 -3.59 -10.13
N SER A 56 -23.71 -3.78 -11.41
CA SER A 56 -24.91 -3.19 -12.01
C SER A 56 -26.08 -4.08 -11.63
N ASP A 57 -27.06 -3.57 -10.88
CA ASP A 57 -28.27 -4.31 -10.50
C ASP A 57 -29.23 -4.55 -11.70
N GLY A 58 -28.77 -4.26 -12.93
CA GLY A 58 -29.57 -4.35 -14.15
C GLY A 58 -30.65 -3.26 -14.31
N ILE A 59 -30.84 -2.41 -13.29
CA ILE A 59 -31.78 -1.28 -13.28
C ILE A 59 -31.02 0.04 -13.03
N GLY A 60 -29.97 0.31 -13.81
CA GLY A 60 -29.35 1.65 -13.97
C GLY A 60 -28.68 2.30 -12.76
N ASP A 61 -29.00 1.90 -11.53
CA ASP A 61 -28.42 2.45 -10.32
C ASP A 61 -27.13 1.71 -9.98
N ILE A 62 -26.04 2.46 -9.92
CA ILE A 62 -24.73 2.00 -9.49
C ILE A 62 -24.63 2.32 -8.00
N PHE A 63 -24.68 1.31 -7.14
CA PHE A 63 -24.38 1.47 -5.73
C PHE A 63 -22.94 1.04 -5.48
N PRO A 64 -22.08 1.86 -4.86
CA PRO A 64 -20.82 1.37 -4.32
C PRO A 64 -21.16 0.27 -3.30
N GLN A 65 -20.62 -0.93 -3.52
CA GLN A 65 -20.76 -2.01 -2.55
C GLN A 65 -19.88 -1.62 -1.38
N HIS A 66 -20.50 -1.14 -0.30
CA HIS A 66 -19.82 -0.68 0.91
C HIS A 66 -18.83 -1.75 1.40
N MET A 67 -17.58 -1.68 0.94
CA MET A 67 -16.59 -2.65 1.36
C MET A 67 -16.24 -2.35 2.81
N PRO A 68 -16.33 -3.35 3.71
CA PRO A 68 -15.88 -3.15 5.07
C PRO A 68 -14.40 -2.80 5.04
N THR A 69 -13.94 -2.01 6.02
CA THR A 69 -12.52 -1.67 6.19
C THR A 69 -11.65 -2.93 6.33
N GLU A 70 -12.27 -4.05 6.70
CA GLU A 70 -11.78 -5.45 6.69
C GLU A 70 -11.44 -6.01 5.28
N ALA A 71 -11.65 -5.24 4.21
CA ALA A 71 -11.20 -5.62 2.86
C ALA A 71 -9.82 -5.01 2.53
N VAL A 72 -9.37 -4.03 3.33
CA VAL A 72 -8.09 -3.36 3.16
C VAL A 72 -6.98 -4.26 3.71
N THR A 73 -6.33 -4.98 2.80
CA THR A 73 -5.26 -5.88 3.16
C THR A 73 -3.93 -5.13 3.22
N VAL A 74 -3.20 -5.30 4.31
CA VAL A 74 -1.83 -4.81 4.49
C VAL A 74 -0.82 -5.95 4.29
N GLU A 75 0.25 -5.64 3.57
CA GLU A 75 1.42 -6.48 3.34
C GLU A 75 2.68 -5.71 3.78
N ILE A 76 3.46 -6.24 4.72
CA ILE A 76 4.76 -5.66 5.07
C ILE A 76 5.77 -6.10 4.00
N LEU A 77 6.32 -5.14 3.25
CA LEU A 77 7.27 -5.40 2.18
C LEU A 77 8.71 -5.57 2.70
N GLY A 78 9.01 -4.98 3.87
CA GLY A 78 10.26 -5.13 4.60
C GLY A 78 10.58 -3.89 5.44
N THR A 79 11.84 -3.73 5.84
CA THR A 79 12.25 -2.66 6.78
C THR A 79 13.42 -1.85 6.25
N VAL A 80 13.29 -0.52 6.33
CA VAL A 80 14.30 0.48 6.02
C VAL A 80 14.48 1.38 7.25
N THR A 81 15.66 1.35 7.86
CA THR A 81 15.88 2.00 9.18
C THR A 81 16.03 3.52 9.09
N THR A 82 16.43 4.07 7.95
CA THR A 82 16.71 5.51 7.82
C THR A 82 15.98 6.12 6.63
N ARG A 83 15.58 7.39 6.79
CA ARG A 83 14.93 8.16 5.72
C ARG A 83 15.84 8.33 4.50
N ASP A 84 17.15 8.46 4.72
CA ASP A 84 18.14 8.60 3.64
C ASP A 84 18.25 7.33 2.78
N ASP A 85 18.29 6.14 3.42
CA ASP A 85 18.27 4.86 2.69
C ASP A 85 16.95 4.66 1.94
N LEU A 86 15.84 5.11 2.53
CA LEU A 86 14.54 5.06 1.88
C LEU A 86 14.51 5.94 0.63
N ASP A 87 14.97 7.19 0.72
CA ASP A 87 15.04 8.12 -0.40
C ASP A 87 15.95 7.57 -1.52
N ALA A 88 17.11 7.01 -1.15
CA ALA A 88 18.02 6.39 -2.09
C ALA A 88 17.41 5.17 -2.80
N ARG A 89 16.71 4.29 -2.08
CA ARG A 89 16.05 3.11 -2.66
C ARG A 89 14.87 3.48 -3.54
N PHE A 90 14.05 4.43 -3.09
CA PHE A 90 12.87 4.91 -3.81
C PHE A 90 13.19 6.03 -4.81
N ALA A 91 14.45 6.38 -5.05
CA ALA A 91 14.81 7.39 -6.03
C ALA A 91 14.17 7.09 -7.41
N GLY A 92 13.38 8.03 -7.92
CA GLY A 92 12.64 7.89 -9.18
C GLY A 92 11.34 7.08 -9.11
N TRP A 93 10.80 6.82 -7.90
CA TRP A 93 9.56 6.06 -7.72
C TRP A 93 8.37 6.66 -8.49
N GLU A 94 8.28 8.00 -8.61
CA GLU A 94 7.20 8.69 -9.32
C GLU A 94 7.10 8.29 -10.80
N ALA A 95 8.24 7.95 -11.42
CA ALA A 95 8.28 7.48 -12.81
C ALA A 95 7.98 5.98 -12.93
N ALA A 96 8.21 5.21 -11.86
CA ALA A 96 7.94 3.77 -11.83
C ALA A 96 6.49 3.45 -11.44
N MET A 97 5.86 4.27 -10.60
CA MET A 97 4.49 4.09 -10.12
C MET A 97 3.45 3.89 -11.23
N PRO A 98 3.40 4.70 -12.31
CA PRO A 98 2.37 4.56 -13.35
C PRO A 98 2.57 3.33 -14.26
N GLU A 99 3.69 2.61 -14.15
CA GLU A 99 3.93 1.42 -14.97
C GLU A 99 3.02 0.26 -14.52
N PRO A 100 2.60 -0.62 -15.45
CA PRO A 100 1.81 -1.80 -15.10
C PRO A 100 2.63 -2.79 -14.26
N GLY A 101 2.06 -3.25 -13.14
CA GLY A 101 2.77 -4.16 -12.24
C GLY A 101 3.87 -3.46 -11.42
N SER A 102 3.78 -2.13 -11.25
CA SER A 102 4.76 -1.32 -10.54
C SER A 102 5.01 -1.74 -9.08
N ILE A 103 4.10 -2.46 -8.42
CA ILE A 103 4.35 -2.97 -7.06
C ILE A 103 5.55 -3.94 -6.98
N ALA A 104 5.85 -4.64 -8.07
CA ALA A 104 7.04 -5.50 -8.16
C ALA A 104 8.34 -4.70 -8.06
N TRP A 105 8.36 -3.46 -8.56
CA TRP A 105 9.50 -2.54 -8.47
C TRP A 105 9.82 -2.18 -7.01
N VAL A 106 8.77 -2.02 -6.19
CA VAL A 106 8.88 -1.73 -4.75
C VAL A 106 9.41 -2.96 -4.03
N ARG A 107 8.78 -4.12 -4.23
CA ARG A 107 9.21 -5.40 -3.63
C ARG A 107 10.67 -5.70 -3.92
N ALA A 108 11.14 -5.46 -5.15
CA ALA A 108 12.53 -5.69 -5.54
C ALA A 108 13.57 -4.79 -4.80
N ARG A 109 13.16 -3.64 -4.26
CA ARG A 109 14.04 -2.71 -3.54
C ARG A 109 14.08 -2.92 -2.04
N ILE A 110 13.02 -3.51 -1.51
CA ILE A 110 12.82 -3.69 -0.08
C ILE A 110 13.07 -5.13 0.35
N GLY A 111 12.67 -6.12 -0.47
CA GLY A 111 12.79 -7.56 -0.19
C GLY A 111 14.17 -8.16 -0.45
N GLY A 112 15.25 -7.42 -0.15
CA GLY A 112 16.65 -7.86 -0.27
C GLY A 112 17.24 -8.33 1.04
#